data_AF-A0A9X3RTD6-F1
#
_entry.id   AF-A0A9X3RTD6-F1
#
_cell.length_a   1.000
_cell.length_b   1.000
_cell.length_c   1.000
_cell.angle_alpha   90.00
_cell.angle_beta   90.00
_cell.angle_gamma   90.00
#
_symmetry.space_group_name_H-M   'P 1'
#
loop_
_entity.id
_entity.type
_entity.pdbx_description
1 polymer ?
#
loop_
_entity_poly.entity_id
_entity_poly.type
_entity_poly.pdbx_seq_one_letter_code
_entity_poly.pdbx_strand_id
1 'polypeptide(L)'
;MDLGIVLGVAGLFLAVVFWLVPKESVTRIFKTYSVVHYVNKKNLRSEFRIAIVDDELDSYPVQYIKDLGFTTKEYESVSFADSDALVKNDLVLLDVKGVVREDLDEGGAKLIKIIKESRPLLPVVAVSSGYFHTELNDYFRSSDATLNKPIDEFKIRELLNDLKKEFFDESHIAANIENCIKKLDLGSSKKNKLNKVVVDYLSNKINLVDFTNIVHQNARGSAQEIIDNSKILLDRITNA
;
A
#
# COMPACT_ATOMS: atom_id res chain seq x y z
N MET A 1 -40.18 -42.61 -10.71
CA MET A 1 -38.92 -42.89 -10.00
C MET A 1 -39.00 -42.14 -8.68
N ASP A 2 -39.02 -42.85 -7.56
CA ASP A 2 -39.19 -42.24 -6.24
C ASP A 2 -38.05 -41.27 -5.92
N LEU A 3 -38.38 -40.08 -5.42
CA LEU A 3 -37.42 -39.06 -5.01
C LEU A 3 -36.38 -39.62 -4.02
N GLY A 4 -36.79 -40.59 -3.18
CA GLY A 4 -35.92 -41.29 -2.25
C GLY A 4 -34.86 -42.18 -2.92
N ILE A 5 -35.18 -42.80 -4.06
CA ILE A 5 -34.22 -43.62 -4.82
C ILE A 5 -33.21 -42.71 -5.51
N VAL A 6 -33.66 -41.58 -6.06
CA VAL A 6 -32.77 -40.58 -6.70
C VAL A 6 -31.80 -39.97 -5.68
N LEU A 7 -32.29 -39.62 -4.49
CA LEU A 7 -31.45 -39.11 -3.39
C LEU A 7 -30.49 -40.18 -2.86
N GLY A 8 -30.93 -41.44 -2.74
CA GLY A 8 -30.09 -42.55 -2.30
C GLY A 8 -28.93 -42.83 -3.27
N VAL A 9 -29.21 -42.85 -4.57
CA VAL A 9 -28.18 -43.05 -5.61
C VAL A 9 -27.22 -41.86 -5.67
N ALA A 10 -27.72 -40.63 -5.56
CA ALA A 10 -26.88 -39.42 -5.53
C ALA A 10 -25.95 -39.39 -4.30
N GLY A 11 -26.44 -39.80 -3.13
CA GLY A 11 -25.63 -39.90 -1.91
C GLY A 11 -24.53 -40.94 -1.99
N LEU A 12 -24.82 -42.10 -2.59
CA LEU A 12 -23.84 -43.18 -2.80
C LEU A 12 -22.75 -42.75 -3.80
N PHE A 13 -23.14 -42.04 -4.86
CA PHE A 13 -22.20 -41.49 -5.84
C PHE A 13 -21.29 -40.41 -5.22
N LEU A 14 -21.86 -39.49 -4.43
CA LEU A 14 -21.08 -38.51 -3.66
C LEU A 14 -20.11 -39.18 -2.69
N ALA A 15 -20.54 -40.21 -1.95
CA ALA A 15 -19.67 -40.94 -1.03
C ALA A 15 -18.47 -41.59 -1.75
N VAL A 16 -18.70 -42.21 -2.92
CA VAL A 16 -17.64 -42.79 -3.74
C VAL A 16 -16.67 -41.72 -4.26
N VAL A 17 -17.19 -40.57 -4.72
CA VAL A 17 -16.36 -39.44 -5.18
C VAL A 17 -15.53 -38.86 -4.03
N PHE A 18 -16.12 -38.63 -2.85
CA PHE A 18 -15.40 -38.14 -1.67
C PHE A 18 -14.41 -39.15 -1.08
N TRP A 19 -14.59 -40.45 -1.35
CA TRP A 19 -13.65 -41.50 -0.94
C TRP A 19 -12.45 -41.61 -1.89
N LEU A 20 -12.68 -41.48 -3.20
CA LEU A 20 -11.64 -41.54 -4.23
C LEU A 20 -10.84 -40.24 -4.35
N VAL A 21 -11.46 -39.09 -4.09
CA VAL A 21 -10.79 -37.80 -4.17
C VAL A 21 -10.03 -37.54 -2.84
N PRO A 22 -8.72 -37.24 -2.88
CA PRO A 22 -7.96 -36.97 -1.65
C PRO A 22 -8.61 -35.84 -0.86
N LYS A 23 -8.76 -36.02 0.46
CA LYS A 23 -9.40 -35.04 1.36
C LYS A 23 -8.86 -33.62 1.19
N GLU A 24 -7.58 -33.47 0.84
CA GLU A 24 -6.93 -32.18 0.57
C GLU A 24 -7.46 -31.43 -0.67
N SER A 25 -7.98 -32.17 -1.66
CA SER A 25 -8.57 -31.59 -2.88
C SER A 25 -9.99 -31.11 -2.63
N VAL A 26 -10.75 -31.85 -1.82
CA VAL A 26 -12.10 -31.49 -1.37
C VAL A 26 -12.05 -30.23 -0.48
N THR A 27 -11.17 -30.19 0.53
CA THR A 27 -11.05 -29.04 1.42
C THR A 27 -10.57 -27.78 0.69
N ARG A 28 -9.78 -27.92 -0.38
CA ARG A 28 -9.39 -26.81 -1.26
C ARG A 28 -10.57 -26.14 -1.97
N ILE A 29 -11.62 -26.87 -2.30
CA ILE A 29 -12.81 -26.34 -2.98
C ILE A 29 -13.63 -25.45 -2.02
N PHE A 30 -13.65 -25.79 -0.73
CA PHE A 30 -14.38 -25.04 0.31
C PHE A 30 -13.51 -24.00 1.03
N LYS A 31 -12.22 -23.88 0.70
CA LYS A 31 -11.33 -22.92 1.35
C LYS A 31 -11.68 -21.50 0.94
N THR A 32 -12.11 -20.69 1.90
CA THR A 32 -12.30 -19.26 1.75
C THR A 32 -10.97 -18.52 1.90
N TYR A 33 -10.70 -17.62 0.96
CA TYR A 33 -9.54 -16.75 0.98
C TYR A 33 -9.99 -15.36 1.39
N SER A 34 -9.26 -14.79 2.34
CA SER A 34 -9.42 -13.41 2.79
C SER A 34 -8.05 -12.73 2.75
N VAL A 35 -8.01 -11.58 2.10
CA VAL A 35 -6.84 -10.70 2.03
C VAL A 35 -6.59 -10.11 3.41
N VAL A 36 -7.64 -9.66 4.09
CA VAL A 36 -7.57 -9.12 5.46
C VAL A 36 -6.96 -10.15 6.42
N HIS A 37 -7.46 -11.38 6.41
CA HIS A 37 -6.92 -12.43 7.27
C HIS A 37 -5.45 -12.74 6.96
N TYR A 38 -5.07 -12.77 5.68
CA TYR A 38 -3.69 -13.01 5.27
C TYR A 38 -2.74 -11.93 5.80
N VAL A 39 -3.12 -10.66 5.65
CA VAL A 39 -2.34 -9.50 6.11
C VAL A 39 -2.23 -9.48 7.63
N ASN A 40 -3.34 -9.64 8.35
CA ASN A 40 -3.33 -9.64 9.82
C ASN A 40 -2.43 -10.74 10.39
N LYS A 41 -2.34 -11.89 9.69
CA LYS A 41 -1.44 -12.99 10.09
C LYS A 41 0.05 -12.63 9.97
N LYS A 42 0.42 -11.64 9.15
CA LYS A 42 1.81 -11.19 9.00
C LYS A 42 2.31 -10.38 10.18
N ASN A 43 1.42 -9.85 11.03
CA ASN A 43 1.76 -9.08 12.22
C ASN A 43 2.77 -7.96 11.89
N LEU A 44 2.41 -7.11 10.92
CA LEU A 44 3.25 -6.00 10.48
C LEU A 44 3.39 -4.96 11.60
N ARG A 45 4.44 -4.16 11.53
CA ARG A 45 4.69 -3.06 12.48
C ARG A 45 3.56 -2.03 12.44
N SER A 46 3.13 -1.54 13.60
CA SER A 46 2.03 -0.57 13.72
C SER A 46 2.48 0.89 13.80
N GLU A 47 3.73 1.16 14.17
CA GLU A 47 4.31 2.50 14.22
C GLU A 47 4.34 3.12 12.82
N PHE A 48 4.03 4.40 12.64
CA PHE A 48 4.19 5.08 11.35
C PHE A 48 5.38 6.05 11.45
N ARG A 49 6.43 5.79 10.65
CA ARG A 49 7.72 6.48 10.70
C ARG A 49 7.78 7.56 9.62
N ILE A 50 8.08 8.79 10.04
CA ILE A 50 8.14 9.97 9.20
C ILE A 50 9.57 10.50 9.25
N ALA A 51 10.21 10.67 8.09
CA ALA A 51 11.43 11.47 7.99
C ALA A 51 11.07 12.90 7.65
N ILE A 52 11.63 13.87 8.37
CA ILE A 52 11.52 15.30 8.11
C ILE A 52 12.91 15.80 7.75
N VAL A 53 13.07 16.28 6.53
CA VAL A 53 14.34 16.77 5.99
C VAL A 53 14.15 18.23 5.61
N ASP A 54 14.66 19.13 6.45
CA ASP A 54 14.43 20.56 6.34
C ASP A 54 15.49 21.32 7.16
N ASP A 55 16.03 22.42 6.63
CA ASP A 55 16.98 23.28 7.33
C ASP A 55 16.30 24.19 8.38
N GLU A 56 14.98 24.35 8.30
CA GLU A 56 14.12 25.11 9.21
C GLU A 56 13.13 24.17 9.95
N LEU A 57 13.64 23.22 10.74
CA LEU A 57 12.82 22.25 11.48
C LEU A 57 11.78 22.90 12.41
N ASP A 58 12.05 24.10 12.93
CA ASP A 58 11.11 24.88 13.76
C ASP A 58 9.82 25.28 13.01
N SER A 59 9.82 25.21 11.67
CA SER A 59 8.62 25.42 10.84
C SER A 59 7.63 24.25 10.88
N TYR A 60 8.00 23.13 11.51
CA TYR A 60 7.18 21.93 11.66
C TYR A 60 6.66 21.82 13.08
N PRO A 61 5.37 21.49 13.28
CA PRO A 61 4.84 21.18 14.60
C PRO A 61 5.25 19.75 15.02
N VAL A 62 6.55 19.51 15.17
CA VAL A 62 7.13 18.17 15.42
C VAL A 62 6.56 17.53 16.68
N GLN A 63 6.45 18.29 17.77
CA GLN A 63 5.91 17.77 19.03
C GLN A 63 4.46 17.33 18.86
N TYR A 64 3.65 18.13 18.15
CA TYR A 64 2.28 17.78 17.81
C TYR A 64 2.19 16.48 17.00
N ILE A 65 3.06 16.30 16.01
CA ILE A 65 3.14 15.06 15.21
C ILE A 65 3.47 13.85 16.10
N LYS A 66 4.40 13.99 17.04
CA LYS A 66 4.73 12.94 18.02
C LYS A 66 3.53 12.63 18.94
N ASP A 67 2.80 13.65 19.39
CA ASP A 67 1.62 13.50 20.24
C ASP A 67 0.44 12.79 19.54
N LEU A 68 0.38 12.84 18.20
CA LEU A 68 -0.55 12.04 17.39
C LEU A 68 -0.16 10.54 17.33
N GLY A 69 0.97 10.15 17.91
CA GLY A 69 1.47 8.77 17.93
C GLY A 69 2.35 8.41 16.73
N PHE A 70 2.86 9.41 16.00
CA PHE A 70 3.79 9.20 14.90
C PHE A 70 5.25 9.22 15.39
N THR A 71 6.11 8.41 14.75
CA THR A 71 7.54 8.42 15.03
C THR A 71 8.25 9.30 14.02
N THR A 72 8.89 10.38 14.45
CA THR A 72 9.62 11.28 13.55
C THR A 72 11.13 11.08 13.65
N LYS A 73 11.82 11.24 12.52
CA LYS A 73 13.26 11.43 12.44
C LYS A 73 13.53 12.73 11.71
N GLU A 74 14.31 13.61 12.33
CA GLU A 74 14.54 14.97 11.86
C GLU A 74 15.96 15.07 11.33
N TYR A 75 16.12 15.70 10.16
CA TYR A 75 17.39 15.91 9.49
C TYR A 75 17.47 17.35 9.01
N GLU A 76 18.38 18.13 9.59
CA GLU A 76 18.66 19.50 9.13
C GLU A 76 19.30 19.52 7.73
N SER A 77 20.07 18.47 7.42
CA SER A 77 20.77 18.36 6.15
C SER A 77 21.13 16.89 5.86
N VAL A 78 21.01 16.49 4.61
CA VAL A 78 21.28 15.15 4.10
C VAL A 78 22.23 15.18 2.90
N SER A 79 22.85 14.03 2.62
CA SER A 79 23.54 13.76 1.36
C SER A 79 22.66 12.92 0.44
N PHE A 80 22.99 12.85 -0.85
CA PHE A 80 22.35 11.87 -1.74
C PHE A 80 22.55 10.42 -1.27
N ALA A 81 23.65 10.12 -0.58
CA ALA A 81 23.92 8.78 -0.05
C ALA A 81 22.98 8.39 1.11
N ASP A 82 22.33 9.36 1.75
CA ASP A 82 21.37 9.12 2.84
C ASP A 82 20.00 8.64 2.32
N SER A 83 19.79 8.56 0.99
CA SER A 83 18.54 8.05 0.39
C SER A 83 18.15 6.66 0.92
N ASP A 84 19.13 5.80 1.17
CA ASP A 84 18.91 4.44 1.70
C ASP A 84 18.37 4.44 3.13
N ALA A 85 18.68 5.47 3.92
CA ALA A 85 18.11 5.65 5.25
C ALA A 85 16.69 6.24 5.17
N LEU A 86 16.44 7.13 4.20
CA LEU A 86 15.15 7.78 3.99
C LEU A 86 14.07 6.79 3.52
N VAL A 87 14.40 5.88 2.59
CA VAL A 87 13.44 4.89 2.05
C VAL A 87 12.94 3.87 3.07
N LYS A 88 13.62 3.74 4.23
CA LYS A 88 13.21 2.86 5.35
C LYS A 88 12.11 3.45 6.23
N ASN A 89 11.73 4.71 6.00
CA ASN A 89 10.59 5.33 6.65
C ASN A 89 9.32 5.02 5.85
N ASP A 90 8.16 5.37 6.40
CA ASP A 90 6.86 5.17 5.74
C ASP A 90 6.38 6.44 5.03
N LEU A 91 6.98 7.58 5.35
CA LEU A 91 6.73 8.89 4.77
C LEU A 91 7.99 9.74 4.84
N VAL A 92 8.22 10.55 3.80
CA VAL A 92 9.28 11.57 3.79
C VAL A 92 8.65 12.94 3.55
N LEU A 93 8.84 13.87 4.48
CA LEU A 93 8.61 15.30 4.30
C LEU A 93 9.97 15.92 3.94
N LEU A 94 10.06 16.58 2.79
CA LEU A 94 11.33 17.05 2.25
C LEU A 94 11.20 18.48 1.74
N ASP A 95 12.03 19.38 2.27
CA ASP A 95 12.24 20.68 1.63
C ASP A 95 12.93 20.49 0.28
N VAL A 96 12.45 21.24 -0.71
CA VAL A 96 12.97 21.19 -2.07
C VAL A 96 14.31 21.93 -2.22
N LYS A 97 14.65 22.84 -1.28
CA LYS A 97 15.89 23.64 -1.29
C LYS A 97 16.63 23.57 0.05
N GLY A 98 17.93 23.87 0.04
CA GLY A 98 18.76 24.04 1.25
C GLY A 98 19.18 22.77 1.97
N VAL A 99 18.50 21.65 1.75
CA VAL A 99 18.67 20.44 2.57
C VAL A 99 19.74 19.46 2.11
N VAL A 100 20.13 19.48 0.83
CA VAL A 100 21.12 18.53 0.28
C VAL A 100 22.50 19.19 0.19
N ARG A 101 23.48 18.60 0.88
CA ARG A 101 24.84 19.19 1.02
C ARG A 101 25.56 19.37 -0.29
N GLU A 102 25.37 18.45 -1.23
CA GLU A 102 26.02 18.48 -2.54
C GLU A 102 25.38 19.49 -3.51
N ASP A 103 24.11 19.84 -3.28
CA ASP A 103 23.31 20.68 -4.19
C ASP A 103 22.21 21.40 -3.41
N LEU A 104 22.51 22.61 -2.95
CA LEU A 104 21.58 23.40 -2.13
C LEU A 104 20.40 23.95 -2.94
N ASP A 105 20.52 24.08 -4.26
CA ASP A 105 19.52 24.74 -5.10
C ASP A 105 18.47 23.76 -5.64
N GLU A 106 18.91 22.56 -6.06
CA GLU A 106 18.05 21.55 -6.69
C GLU A 106 18.15 20.16 -6.03
N GLY A 107 19.00 20.00 -5.01
CA GLY A 107 19.30 18.68 -4.48
C GLY A 107 18.10 18.01 -3.83
N GLY A 108 17.21 18.75 -3.16
CA GLY A 108 15.98 18.20 -2.59
C GLY A 108 15.10 17.54 -3.67
N ALA A 109 14.92 18.22 -4.80
CA ALA A 109 14.21 17.68 -5.96
C ALA A 109 14.87 16.43 -6.56
N LYS A 110 16.19 16.45 -6.74
CA LYS A 110 16.96 15.28 -7.22
C LYS A 110 16.83 14.10 -6.25
N LEU A 111 16.79 14.38 -4.94
CA LEU A 111 16.62 13.38 -3.90
C LEU A 111 15.23 12.73 -3.94
N ILE A 112 14.15 13.48 -4.21
CA ILE A 112 12.80 12.90 -4.44
C ILE A 112 12.88 11.86 -5.55
N LYS A 113 13.52 12.19 -6.67
CA LYS A 113 13.66 11.28 -7.80
C LYS A 113 14.41 10.00 -7.43
N ILE A 114 15.54 10.13 -6.72
CA ILE A 114 16.32 8.98 -6.24
C ILE A 114 15.49 8.09 -5.31
N ILE A 115 14.74 8.71 -4.38
CA ILE A 115 13.84 8.00 -3.46
C ILE A 115 12.76 7.24 -4.23
N LYS A 116 12.10 7.88 -5.22
CA LYS A 116 11.03 7.25 -6.01
C LYS A 116 11.55 6.19 -6.99
N GLU A 117 12.79 6.30 -7.46
CA GLU A 117 13.45 5.24 -8.23
C GLU A 117 13.72 3.99 -7.37
N SER A 118 14.10 4.20 -6.11
CA SER A 118 14.37 3.10 -5.16
C SER A 118 13.09 2.47 -4.60
N ARG A 119 12.11 3.30 -4.19
CA ARG A 119 10.82 2.86 -3.63
C ARG A 119 9.68 3.71 -4.19
N PRO A 120 9.11 3.36 -5.36
CA PRO A 120 8.12 4.19 -6.06
C PRO A 120 6.84 4.49 -5.26
N LEU A 121 6.45 3.59 -4.36
CA LEU A 121 5.22 3.70 -3.56
C LEU A 121 5.43 4.34 -2.19
N LEU A 122 6.64 4.79 -1.87
CA LEU A 122 6.88 5.61 -0.69
C LEU A 122 6.25 6.99 -0.92
N PRO A 123 5.33 7.44 -0.06
CA PRO A 123 4.83 8.80 -0.13
C PRO A 123 5.95 9.80 0.22
N VAL A 124 6.15 10.77 -0.66
CA VAL A 124 7.08 11.89 -0.47
C VAL A 124 6.31 13.19 -0.62
N VAL A 125 6.33 14.01 0.43
CA VAL A 125 5.68 15.33 0.47
C VAL A 125 6.75 16.40 0.28
N ALA A 126 6.64 17.15 -0.80
CA ALA A 126 7.48 18.31 -1.03
C ALA A 126 6.99 19.48 -0.16
N VAL A 127 7.88 20.05 0.66
CA VAL A 127 7.60 21.21 1.49
C VAL A 127 8.28 22.44 0.87
N SER A 128 7.58 23.57 0.83
CA SER A 128 8.09 24.81 0.23
C SER A 128 7.63 26.05 0.99
N SER A 129 8.41 27.12 0.99
CA SER A 129 8.09 28.41 1.62
C SER A 129 7.11 29.29 0.81
N GLY A 130 6.45 28.74 -0.22
CA GLY A 130 5.36 29.41 -0.95
C GLY A 130 5.79 30.26 -2.16
N TYR A 131 7.09 30.45 -2.38
CA TYR A 131 7.60 30.99 -3.65
C TYR A 131 7.67 29.85 -4.68
N PHE A 132 6.59 29.67 -5.44
CA PHE A 132 6.58 28.80 -6.62
C PHE A 132 7.60 29.33 -7.63
N HIS A 133 8.83 28.82 -7.56
CA HIS A 133 9.77 28.96 -8.67
C HIS A 133 9.25 28.07 -9.80
N THR A 134 8.98 28.68 -10.96
CA THR A 134 8.49 27.98 -12.16
C THR A 134 9.43 26.84 -12.61
N GLU A 135 10.70 26.95 -12.25
CA GLU A 135 11.77 25.94 -12.41
C GLU A 135 11.53 24.66 -11.57
N LEU A 136 10.71 24.72 -10.52
CA LEU A 136 10.45 23.59 -9.62
C LEU A 136 9.19 22.78 -9.98
N ASN A 137 8.47 23.15 -11.05
CA ASN A 137 7.19 22.53 -11.42
C ASN A 137 7.29 21.03 -11.74
N ASP A 138 8.40 20.57 -12.31
CA ASP A 138 8.61 19.15 -12.59
C ASP A 138 8.84 18.33 -11.30
N TYR A 139 9.21 18.98 -10.20
CA TYR A 139 9.50 18.33 -8.93
C TYR A 139 8.24 18.11 -8.09
N PHE A 140 7.32 19.08 -8.08
CA PHE A 140 5.99 18.91 -7.50
C PHE A 140 5.17 17.79 -8.18
N ARG A 141 5.48 17.47 -9.45
CA ARG A 141 4.88 16.33 -10.16
C ARG A 141 5.39 14.98 -9.69
N SER A 142 6.58 14.94 -9.09
CA SER A 142 7.23 13.70 -8.63
C SER A 142 6.94 13.40 -7.16
N SER A 143 6.50 14.41 -6.38
CA SER A 143 5.97 14.25 -5.03
C SER A 143 4.51 13.82 -5.03
N ASP A 144 4.10 13.11 -3.99
CA ASP A 144 2.72 12.64 -3.81
C ASP A 144 1.81 13.74 -3.23
N ALA A 145 2.38 14.72 -2.51
CA ALA A 145 1.68 15.92 -2.08
C ALA A 145 2.65 17.10 -1.89
N THR A 146 2.08 18.30 -1.73
CA THR A 146 2.83 19.54 -1.50
C THR A 146 2.31 20.27 -0.28
N LEU A 147 3.20 20.84 0.53
CA LEU A 147 2.81 21.61 1.71
C LEU A 147 3.58 22.94 1.78
N ASN A 148 2.87 24.01 2.15
CA ASN A 148 3.47 25.33 2.31
C ASN A 148 3.83 25.62 3.77
N LYS A 149 5.04 26.17 3.99
CA LYS A 149 5.47 26.70 5.30
C LYS A 149 4.82 28.07 5.58
N PRO A 150 4.60 28.45 6.85
CA PRO A 150 4.70 27.61 8.05
C PRO A 150 3.58 26.55 8.08
N ILE A 151 3.88 25.40 8.68
CA ILE A 151 3.00 24.23 8.64
C ILE A 151 1.98 24.32 9.79
N ASP A 152 0.72 24.45 9.43
CA ASP A 152 -0.39 24.45 10.37
C ASP A 152 -0.70 23.02 10.89
N GLU A 153 -0.94 22.90 12.20
CA GLU A 153 -1.23 21.62 12.89
C GLU A 153 -2.44 20.88 12.30
N PHE A 154 -3.50 21.61 11.94
CA PHE A 154 -4.69 21.01 11.33
C PHE A 154 -4.35 20.43 9.96
N LYS A 155 -3.63 21.18 9.12
CA LYS A 155 -3.26 20.75 7.77
C LYS A 155 -2.36 19.51 7.79
N ILE A 156 -1.33 19.51 8.64
CA ILE A 156 -0.42 18.36 8.71
C ILE A 156 -1.14 17.14 9.27
N ARG A 157 -2.06 17.29 10.24
CA ARG A 157 -2.85 16.17 10.76
C ARG A 157 -3.69 15.51 9.67
N GLU A 158 -4.42 16.30 8.88
CA GLU A 158 -5.24 15.76 7.79
C GLU A 158 -4.38 15.00 6.78
N LEU A 159 -3.29 15.64 6.32
CA LEU A 159 -2.36 15.02 5.38
C LEU A 159 -1.78 13.70 5.91
N LEU A 160 -1.29 13.68 7.15
CA LEU A 160 -0.70 12.48 7.74
C LEU A 160 -1.72 11.36 7.92
N ASN A 161 -2.96 11.67 8.29
CA ASN A 161 -4.01 10.67 8.44
C ASN A 161 -4.43 10.08 7.08
N ASP A 162 -4.53 10.91 6.05
CA ASP A 162 -4.86 10.45 4.70
C ASP A 162 -3.76 9.55 4.14
N LEU A 163 -2.50 9.99 4.22
CA LEU A 163 -1.35 9.20 3.76
C LEU A 163 -1.19 7.90 4.55
N LYS A 164 -1.40 7.93 5.88
CA LYS A 164 -1.40 6.71 6.70
C LYS A 164 -2.46 5.73 6.21
N LYS A 165 -3.68 6.20 5.96
CA LYS A 165 -4.80 5.36 5.55
C LYS A 165 -4.62 4.78 4.13
N GLU A 166 -3.98 5.54 3.24
CA GLU A 166 -3.78 5.17 1.84
C GLU A 166 -2.57 4.25 1.64
N PHE A 167 -1.44 4.52 2.33
CA PHE A 167 -0.17 3.83 2.08
C PHE A 167 0.29 2.91 3.21
N PHE A 168 -0.21 3.09 4.43
CA PHE A 168 0.33 2.40 5.60
C PHE A 168 -0.63 1.41 6.26
N ASP A 169 -1.89 1.78 6.48
CA ASP A 169 -2.89 0.97 7.19
C ASP A 169 -3.26 -0.27 6.38
N GLU A 170 -2.54 -1.36 6.65
CA GLU A 170 -2.66 -2.60 5.90
C GLU A 170 -4.03 -3.24 6.03
N SER A 171 -4.71 -3.03 7.17
CA SER A 171 -6.06 -3.53 7.43
C SER A 171 -7.07 -2.77 6.57
N HIS A 172 -6.96 -1.45 6.51
CA HIS A 172 -7.80 -0.60 5.67
C HIS A 172 -7.62 -0.93 4.18
N ILE A 173 -6.37 -1.01 3.71
CA ILE A 173 -6.05 -1.31 2.30
C ILE A 173 -6.58 -2.71 1.91
N ALA A 174 -6.33 -3.73 2.75
CA ALA A 174 -6.83 -5.08 2.51
C ALA A 174 -8.36 -5.15 2.49
N ALA A 175 -9.03 -4.43 3.39
CA ALA A 175 -10.48 -4.33 3.42
C ALA A 175 -11.02 -3.65 2.16
N ASN A 176 -10.34 -2.62 1.65
CA ASN A 176 -10.74 -1.95 0.41
C ASN A 176 -10.71 -2.91 -0.78
N ILE A 177 -9.62 -3.68 -0.94
CA ILE A 177 -9.49 -4.71 -1.97
C ILE A 177 -10.67 -5.71 -1.91
N GLU A 178 -10.94 -6.25 -0.72
CA GLU A 178 -12.06 -7.20 -0.56
C GLU A 178 -13.41 -6.55 -0.86
N ASN A 179 -13.61 -5.28 -0.51
CA ASN A 179 -14.83 -4.55 -0.79
C ASN A 179 -15.03 -4.31 -2.29
N CYS A 180 -13.96 -3.98 -3.03
CA CYS A 180 -13.99 -3.91 -4.50
C CYS A 180 -14.44 -5.27 -5.07
N ILE A 181 -13.83 -6.36 -4.62
CA ILE A 181 -14.16 -7.72 -5.08
C ILE A 181 -15.61 -8.09 -4.70
N LYS A 182 -16.08 -7.72 -3.52
CA LYS A 182 -17.47 -7.97 -3.06
C LYS A 182 -18.50 -7.24 -3.92
N LYS A 183 -18.21 -6.03 -4.39
CA LYS A 183 -19.10 -5.20 -5.22
C LYS A 183 -19.20 -5.69 -6.68
N LEU A 184 -18.26 -6.50 -7.16
CA LEU A 184 -18.31 -7.05 -8.51
C LEU A 184 -19.57 -7.91 -8.72
N ASP A 185 -20.15 -7.85 -9.92
CA ASP A 185 -21.25 -8.72 -10.32
C ASP A 185 -20.73 -10.12 -10.73
N LEU A 186 -20.28 -10.87 -9.72
CA LEU A 186 -19.68 -12.20 -9.86
C LEU A 186 -20.23 -13.16 -8.80
N GLY A 187 -20.34 -14.43 -9.16
CA GLY A 187 -20.63 -15.50 -8.20
C GLY A 187 -19.57 -15.64 -7.11
N SER A 188 -19.96 -16.09 -5.92
CA SER A 188 -19.11 -16.23 -4.73
C SER A 188 -17.81 -17.01 -5.00
N SER A 189 -17.87 -18.07 -5.80
CA SER A 189 -16.68 -18.86 -6.18
C SER A 189 -15.65 -18.03 -6.96
N LYS A 190 -16.08 -17.16 -7.89
CA LYS A 190 -15.17 -16.29 -8.66
C LYS A 190 -14.57 -15.20 -7.77
N LYS A 191 -15.38 -14.60 -6.88
CA LYS A 191 -14.89 -13.63 -5.88
C LYS A 191 -13.84 -14.25 -4.96
N ASN A 192 -14.08 -15.47 -4.47
CA ASN A 192 -13.12 -16.21 -3.67
C ASN A 192 -11.81 -16.52 -4.44
N LYS A 193 -11.91 -16.84 -5.73
CA LYS A 193 -10.73 -17.00 -6.60
C LYS A 193 -9.95 -15.69 -6.76
N LEU A 194 -10.63 -14.55 -6.90
CA LEU A 194 -9.97 -13.24 -6.94
C LEU A 194 -9.23 -12.93 -5.63
N ASN A 195 -9.86 -13.15 -4.47
CA ASN A 195 -9.17 -13.02 -3.18
C ASN A 195 -7.93 -13.92 -3.10
N LYS A 196 -8.04 -15.16 -3.59
CA LYS A 196 -6.90 -16.07 -3.67
C LYS A 196 -5.79 -15.50 -4.56
N VAL A 197 -6.11 -14.97 -5.73
CA VAL A 197 -5.14 -14.37 -6.66
C VAL A 197 -4.40 -13.21 -6.01
N VAL A 198 -5.11 -12.34 -5.29
CA VAL A 198 -4.48 -11.27 -4.49
C VAL A 198 -3.53 -11.85 -3.45
N VAL A 199 -3.97 -12.84 -2.66
CA VAL A 199 -3.11 -13.48 -1.64
C VAL A 199 -1.89 -14.18 -2.27
N ASP A 200 -2.05 -14.82 -3.42
CA ASP A 200 -0.96 -15.48 -4.14
C ASP A 200 0.04 -14.44 -4.67
N TYR A 201 -0.42 -13.25 -5.11
CA TYR A 201 0.45 -12.12 -5.47
C TYR A 201 1.20 -11.57 -4.25
N LEU A 202 0.49 -11.27 -3.14
CA LEU A 202 1.10 -10.77 -1.90
C LEU A 202 2.07 -11.77 -1.25
N SER A 203 1.96 -13.06 -1.59
CA SER A 203 2.87 -14.11 -1.15
C SER A 203 3.97 -14.46 -2.15
N ASN A 204 4.15 -13.65 -3.21
CA ASN A 204 5.15 -13.82 -4.27
C ASN A 204 5.04 -15.16 -5.03
N LYS A 205 3.85 -15.77 -5.09
CA LYS A 205 3.63 -17.00 -5.87
C LYS A 205 3.28 -16.74 -7.33
N ILE A 206 2.81 -15.53 -7.63
CA ILE A 206 2.55 -15.06 -8.99
C ILE A 206 3.22 -13.70 -9.17
N ASN A 207 3.70 -13.43 -10.39
CA ASN A 207 4.33 -12.14 -10.71
C ASN A 207 3.26 -11.07 -11.01
N LEU A 208 3.71 -9.81 -11.10
CA LEU A 208 2.84 -8.66 -11.37
C LEU A 208 2.10 -8.76 -12.71
N VAL A 209 2.75 -9.25 -13.77
CA VAL A 209 2.14 -9.35 -15.11
C VAL A 209 0.98 -10.33 -15.10
N ASP A 210 1.17 -11.52 -14.54
CA ASP A 210 0.13 -12.53 -14.42
C ASP A 210 -1.00 -12.06 -13.52
N PHE A 211 -0.66 -11.44 -12.38
CA PHE A 211 -1.63 -10.86 -11.45
C PHE A 211 -2.53 -9.82 -12.14
N THR A 212 -1.92 -8.83 -12.79
CA THR A 212 -2.66 -7.75 -13.48
C THR A 212 -3.56 -8.30 -14.58
N ASN A 213 -3.06 -9.23 -15.40
CA ASN A 213 -3.85 -9.88 -16.46
C ASN A 213 -5.08 -10.60 -15.90
N ILE A 214 -4.91 -11.39 -14.83
CA ILE A 214 -6.02 -12.11 -14.21
C ILE A 214 -7.05 -11.14 -13.63
N VAL A 215 -6.60 -10.09 -12.93
CA VAL A 215 -7.49 -9.10 -12.33
C VAL A 215 -8.26 -8.31 -13.40
N HIS A 216 -7.60 -7.84 -14.45
CA HIS A 216 -8.27 -7.12 -15.55
C HIS A 216 -9.34 -7.97 -16.26
N GLN A 217 -9.07 -9.25 -16.46
CA GLN A 217 -10.03 -10.17 -17.10
C GLN A 217 -11.27 -10.41 -16.23
N ASN A 218 -11.10 -10.44 -14.91
CA ASN A 218 -12.14 -10.91 -13.98
C ASN A 218 -12.84 -9.78 -13.19
N ALA A 219 -12.24 -8.60 -13.05
CA ALA A 219 -12.74 -7.50 -12.23
C ALA A 219 -12.93 -6.19 -13.03
N ARG A 220 -13.60 -6.28 -14.18
CA ARG A 220 -13.90 -5.11 -15.03
C ARG A 220 -14.61 -4.03 -14.20
N GLY A 221 -14.06 -2.81 -14.18
CA GLY A 221 -14.58 -1.66 -13.40
C GLY A 221 -13.86 -1.37 -12.09
N SER A 222 -13.26 -2.39 -11.45
CA SER A 222 -12.48 -2.20 -10.19
C SER A 222 -11.06 -2.77 -10.28
N ALA A 223 -10.64 -3.24 -11.46
CA ALA A 223 -9.35 -3.88 -11.66
C ALA A 223 -8.18 -2.98 -11.24
N GLN A 224 -8.19 -1.71 -11.67
CA GLN A 224 -7.12 -0.76 -11.38
C GLN A 224 -6.98 -0.53 -9.88
N GLU A 225 -8.10 -0.27 -9.19
CA GLU A 225 -8.13 -0.06 -7.74
C GLU A 225 -7.63 -1.30 -6.98
N ILE A 226 -8.02 -2.51 -7.40
CA ILE A 226 -7.51 -3.75 -6.80
C ILE A 226 -6.01 -3.88 -7.02
N ILE A 227 -5.52 -3.58 -8.23
CA ILE A 227 -4.11 -3.70 -8.60
C ILE A 227 -3.27 -2.73 -7.78
N ASP A 228 -3.67 -1.46 -7.70
CA ASP A 228 -2.87 -0.42 -7.05
C ASP A 228 -2.84 -0.63 -5.53
N ASN A 229 -3.98 -0.91 -4.90
CA ASN A 229 -4.01 -1.28 -3.48
C ASN A 229 -3.19 -2.54 -3.19
N SER A 230 -3.18 -3.52 -4.10
CA SER A 230 -2.36 -4.73 -3.92
C SER A 230 -0.87 -4.45 -4.03
N LYS A 231 -0.45 -3.50 -4.88
CA LYS A 231 0.95 -3.07 -4.97
C LYS A 231 1.40 -2.32 -3.72
N ILE A 232 0.57 -1.38 -3.24
CA ILE A 232 0.83 -0.65 -1.98
C ILE A 232 0.98 -1.63 -0.82
N LEU A 233 0.05 -2.58 -0.71
CA LEU A 233 0.08 -3.59 0.34
C LEU A 233 1.30 -4.52 0.24
N LEU A 234 1.76 -4.87 -0.97
CA LEU A 234 2.99 -5.64 -1.17
C LEU A 234 4.24 -4.83 -0.76
N ASP A 235 4.30 -3.55 -1.12
CA ASP A 235 5.37 -2.64 -0.68
C ASP A 235 5.40 -2.55 0.85
N ARG A 236 4.24 -2.38 1.49
CA ARG A 236 4.10 -2.39 2.95
C ARG A 236 4.62 -3.68 3.57
N ILE A 237 4.24 -4.85 3.05
CA ILE A 237 4.69 -6.16 3.56
C ILE A 237 6.20 -6.32 3.41
N THR A 238 6.78 -5.80 2.33
CA THR A 238 8.21 -5.96 2.03
C THR A 238 9.09 -5.04 2.88
N ASN A 239 8.57 -3.87 3.25
CA ASN A 239 9.31 -2.83 3.97
C ASN A 239 8.89 -2.65 5.45
N ALA A 240 8.14 -3.62 6.01
CA ALA A 240 7.61 -3.53 7.38
C ALA A 240 8.60 -3.74 8.51
#